data_AF-A0AAP9XY76-F1
#
_entry.id   AF-A0AAP9XY76-F1
#
_cell.length_a   1.000
_cell.length_b   1.000
_cell.length_c   1.000
_cell.angle_alpha   90.00
_cell.angle_beta   90.00
_cell.angle_gamma   90.00
#
_symmetry.space_group_name_H-M   'P 1'
#
loop_
_entity.id
_entity.type
_entity.pdbx_description
1 polymer ?
#
loop_
_entity_poly.entity_id
_entity_poly.type
_entity_poly.pdbx_seq_one_letter_code
_entity_poly.pdbx_strand_id
1 'polypeptide(L)'
;MTQAMPLLFDFSPFVGQSERHVELIKQFSAAHAFRSAQVSELLLDDDFHRRPLRPEDFEFLKFRKPVRMHNVSRLPALASGRTLLSIYELAIARLPRSASADEWQHFSGFYGDDVQVLGAQIVPFLEAYAFEYLAREQTLEAEPRAAAARLRRIVDDETAFWSETFARLMRNDYLQEGLRFIMVQRWAQAPSKRRALARATASGLLDMLPEALRPALHGDLPDDALLEKVAASVGVTGRQHAYWQFYLPTSTAKCNLLYALGRRPDRAFAFAGAAFAAEAEWLAFGAALERACAHLAPAGRRPGEVERRVAALAERFEQALRTIAERFGQPAYAQAVQGAAAHERLCERGRWDLGEQLLWLSSIRHYVRFAHRISDRIEAECPGIDRETFVEPFEMCSTTHVHNDHRLVTIEQGQMLFWGNVGMQLKMDVGDKVLIPDGRLHGSTVLSGECTYHQPIIPDDWVKALVAELEAGSNAPA
;
A
#
# COMPACT_ATOMS: atom_id res chain seq x y z
N MET A 1 -38.84 10.41 9.49
CA MET A 1 -37.74 9.54 9.96
C MET A 1 -36.60 9.69 8.98
N THR A 2 -35.52 10.38 9.36
CA THR A 2 -34.31 10.47 8.54
C THR A 2 -33.61 9.11 8.58
N GLN A 3 -33.73 8.34 7.51
CA GLN A 3 -33.02 7.07 7.37
C GLN A 3 -31.52 7.41 7.38
N ALA A 4 -30.79 6.95 8.41
CA ALA A 4 -29.36 7.17 8.49
C ALA A 4 -28.70 6.53 7.25
N MET A 5 -27.85 7.29 6.56
CA MET A 5 -27.17 6.76 5.39
C MET A 5 -26.28 5.57 5.78
N PRO A 6 -26.27 4.48 5.00
CA PRO A 6 -25.42 3.33 5.31
C PRO A 6 -23.95 3.71 5.19
N LEU A 7 -23.12 3.17 6.09
CA LEU A 7 -21.67 3.30 6.00
C LEU A 7 -21.15 2.66 4.70
N LEU A 8 -20.06 3.20 4.17
CA LEU A 8 -19.36 2.58 3.03
C LEU A 8 -18.88 1.17 3.36
N PHE A 9 -18.42 0.99 4.60
CA PHE A 9 -17.94 -0.26 5.18
C PHE A 9 -18.38 -0.32 6.64
N ASP A 10 -18.94 -1.45 7.05
CA ASP A 10 -19.43 -1.66 8.41
C ASP A 10 -19.00 -3.05 8.89
N PHE A 11 -18.19 -3.07 9.96
CA PHE A 11 -17.71 -4.33 10.55
C PHE A 11 -18.69 -4.91 11.57
N SER A 12 -19.71 -4.15 11.99
CA SER A 12 -20.68 -4.58 13.00
C SER A 12 -21.34 -5.94 12.72
N PRO A 13 -21.67 -6.32 11.46
CA PRO A 13 -22.28 -7.63 11.19
C PRO A 13 -21.34 -8.80 11.44
N PHE A 14 -20.02 -8.57 11.45
CA PHE A 14 -19.00 -9.61 11.59
C PHE A 14 -18.45 -9.77 13.01
N VAL A 15 -18.91 -8.93 13.95
CA VAL A 15 -18.52 -9.03 15.36
C VAL A 15 -18.89 -10.42 15.89
N GLY A 16 -17.92 -11.11 16.51
CA GLY A 16 -18.10 -12.47 17.01
C GLY A 16 -17.97 -13.57 15.95
N GLN A 17 -17.72 -13.23 14.67
CA GLN A 17 -17.58 -14.21 13.58
C GLN A 17 -16.13 -14.40 13.11
N SER A 18 -15.15 -13.82 13.79
CA SER A 18 -13.75 -13.81 13.35
C SER A 18 -13.17 -15.21 13.16
N GLU A 19 -13.46 -16.17 14.05
CA GLU A 19 -12.90 -17.54 13.97
C GLU A 19 -13.31 -18.24 12.68
N ARG A 20 -14.59 -18.16 12.31
CA ARG A 20 -15.10 -18.70 11.04
C ARG A 20 -14.37 -18.09 9.84
N HIS A 21 -14.16 -16.79 9.83
CA HIS A 21 -13.54 -16.12 8.68
C HIS A 21 -12.03 -16.34 8.62
N VAL A 22 -11.36 -16.47 9.76
CA VAL A 22 -9.95 -16.88 9.82
C VAL A 22 -9.78 -18.26 9.22
N GLU A 23 -10.66 -19.21 9.54
CA GLU A 23 -10.62 -20.55 8.95
C GLU A 23 -10.79 -20.52 7.42
N LEU A 24 -11.73 -19.72 6.91
CA LEU A 24 -11.89 -19.52 5.46
C LEU A 24 -10.63 -18.89 4.83
N ILE A 25 -10.01 -17.91 5.49
CA ILE A 25 -8.77 -17.27 5.01
C ILE A 25 -7.62 -18.29 4.97
N LYS A 26 -7.51 -19.17 5.97
CA LYS A 26 -6.52 -20.25 5.97
C LYS A 26 -6.74 -21.20 4.80
N GLN A 27 -7.97 -21.62 4.56
CA GLN A 27 -8.33 -22.47 3.42
C GLN A 27 -8.01 -21.79 2.08
N PHE A 28 -8.32 -20.50 1.93
CA PHE A 28 -8.00 -19.73 0.73
C PHE A 28 -6.49 -19.64 0.50
N SER A 29 -5.73 -19.28 1.53
CA SER A 29 -4.28 -19.08 1.46
C SER A 29 -3.48 -20.38 1.38
N ALA A 30 -4.11 -21.54 1.58
CA ALA A 30 -3.49 -22.85 1.38
C ALA A 30 -3.29 -23.21 -0.11
N ALA A 31 -3.94 -22.51 -1.05
CA ALA A 31 -3.70 -22.76 -2.47
C ALA A 31 -2.24 -22.44 -2.84
N HIS A 32 -1.63 -23.25 -3.71
CA HIS A 32 -0.19 -23.16 -4.02
C HIS A 32 0.25 -21.74 -4.44
N ALA A 33 -0.59 -21.03 -5.19
CA ALA A 33 -0.35 -19.64 -5.59
C ALA A 33 0.00 -18.69 -4.42
N PHE A 34 -0.49 -18.98 -3.23
CA PHE A 34 -0.48 -18.11 -2.06
C PHE A 34 0.52 -18.51 -0.96
N ARG A 35 1.26 -19.61 -1.15
CA ARG A 35 2.31 -20.05 -0.21
C ARG A 35 3.36 -18.95 0.05
N SER A 36 4.12 -19.07 1.14
CA SER A 36 5.24 -18.15 1.41
C SER A 36 6.29 -18.17 0.29
N ALA A 37 6.93 -17.03 0.08
CA ALA A 37 7.96 -16.82 -0.92
C ALA A 37 9.22 -17.61 -0.57
N GLN A 38 9.85 -18.18 -1.59
CA GLN A 38 11.22 -18.71 -1.53
C GLN A 38 12.24 -17.60 -1.80
N VAL A 39 13.53 -17.86 -1.60
CA VAL A 39 14.62 -16.89 -1.87
C VAL A 39 14.59 -16.42 -3.33
N SER A 40 14.36 -17.35 -4.26
CA SER A 40 14.22 -17.05 -5.69
C SER A 40 13.00 -16.20 -6.03
N GLU A 41 12.02 -16.09 -5.12
CA GLU A 41 10.77 -15.37 -5.32
C GLU A 41 10.78 -13.99 -4.65
N LEU A 42 11.96 -13.43 -4.35
CA LEU A 42 12.08 -12.04 -3.86
C LEU A 42 11.39 -11.06 -4.82
N LEU A 43 11.62 -11.28 -6.11
CA LEU A 43 10.80 -10.78 -7.21
C LEU A 43 10.08 -11.96 -7.85
N LEU A 44 8.90 -11.74 -8.40
CA LEU A 44 8.07 -12.80 -8.98
C LEU A 44 8.26 -12.98 -10.48
N ASP A 45 9.24 -12.33 -11.10
CA ASP A 45 9.58 -12.48 -12.53
C ASP A 45 8.35 -12.46 -13.47
N ASP A 46 7.49 -11.46 -13.26
CA ASP A 46 6.23 -11.25 -13.99
C ASP A 46 5.21 -12.40 -13.90
N ASP A 47 5.35 -13.32 -12.95
CA ASP A 47 4.35 -14.32 -12.62
C ASP A 47 3.13 -13.67 -11.94
N PHE A 48 2.05 -13.52 -12.70
CA PHE A 48 0.82 -12.93 -12.20
C PHE A 48 0.03 -13.83 -11.25
N HIS A 49 0.18 -15.15 -11.41
CA HIS A 49 -0.56 -16.19 -10.70
C HIS A 49 0.11 -16.55 -9.37
N ARG A 50 1.28 -15.97 -9.07
CA ARG A 50 1.99 -16.11 -7.79
C ARG A 50 1.77 -14.89 -6.89
N ARG A 51 1.32 -15.09 -5.64
CA ARG A 51 1.04 -14.03 -4.67
C ARG A 51 1.29 -14.47 -3.22
N PRO A 52 2.53 -14.43 -2.71
CA PRO A 52 2.83 -14.84 -1.35
C PRO A 52 1.95 -14.16 -0.28
N LEU A 53 1.18 -14.95 0.48
CA LEU A 53 0.29 -14.44 1.53
C LEU A 53 0.79 -14.68 2.96
N ARG A 54 1.87 -15.44 3.14
CA ARG A 54 2.35 -15.91 4.46
C ARG A 54 1.24 -16.62 5.26
N PRO A 55 0.75 -17.78 4.80
CA PRO A 55 -0.35 -18.49 5.46
C PRO A 55 -0.16 -18.72 6.97
N GLU A 56 1.09 -18.89 7.40
CA GLU A 56 1.53 -19.01 8.79
C GLU A 56 1.08 -17.83 9.67
N ASP A 57 0.93 -16.62 9.10
CA ASP A 57 0.47 -15.46 9.85
C ASP A 57 -0.97 -15.62 10.36
N PHE A 58 -1.79 -16.39 9.64
CA PHE A 58 -3.21 -16.59 9.99
C PHE A 58 -3.41 -17.52 11.19
N GLU A 59 -2.36 -18.17 11.70
CA GLU A 59 -2.42 -18.92 12.96
C GLU A 59 -2.63 -17.99 14.17
N PHE A 60 -2.04 -16.80 14.12
CA PHE A 60 -2.07 -15.85 15.23
C PHE A 60 -2.90 -14.59 14.95
N LEU A 61 -3.12 -14.21 13.70
CA LEU A 61 -4.02 -13.09 13.36
C LEU A 61 -5.48 -13.43 13.70
N LYS A 62 -6.07 -12.69 14.64
CA LYS A 62 -7.43 -12.98 15.16
C LYS A 62 -8.56 -12.20 14.51
N PHE A 63 -8.28 -11.13 13.75
CA PHE A 63 -9.28 -10.29 13.07
C PHE A 63 -10.50 -9.88 13.93
N ARG A 64 -10.29 -9.64 15.23
CA ARG A 64 -11.37 -9.32 16.20
C ARG A 64 -11.80 -7.87 16.18
N LYS A 65 -10.88 -6.97 15.81
CA LYS A 65 -11.10 -5.53 15.75
C LYS A 65 -10.63 -5.04 14.37
N PRO A 66 -11.45 -4.26 13.66
CA PRO A 66 -11.12 -3.77 12.34
C PRO A 66 -9.91 -2.84 12.41
N VAL A 67 -9.27 -2.67 11.25
CA VAL A 67 -8.16 -1.73 11.07
C VAL A 67 -8.62 -0.33 11.45
N ARG A 68 -7.72 0.42 12.09
CA ARG A 68 -7.89 1.80 12.55
C ARG A 68 -6.82 2.66 11.91
N MET A 69 -7.10 3.96 11.86
CA MET A 69 -6.19 4.93 11.24
C MET A 69 -4.73 4.83 11.72
N HIS A 70 -4.49 4.62 13.01
CA HIS A 70 -3.15 4.54 13.59
C HIS A 70 -2.43 3.18 13.39
N ASN A 71 -3.12 2.15 12.90
CA ASN A 71 -2.53 0.81 12.72
C ASN A 71 -2.60 0.28 11.27
N VAL A 72 -2.81 1.17 10.30
CA VAL A 72 -2.90 0.84 8.86
C VAL A 72 -1.62 0.29 8.24
N SER A 73 -0.45 0.46 8.87
CA SER A 73 0.83 -0.11 8.41
C SER A 73 1.18 -1.45 9.07
N ARG A 74 0.35 -1.93 10.00
CA ARG A 74 0.63 -3.13 10.79
C ARG A 74 0.19 -4.41 10.07
N LEU A 75 0.61 -5.55 10.61
CA LEU A 75 0.48 -6.85 9.96
C LEU A 75 -0.96 -7.21 9.56
N PRO A 76 -2.00 -6.95 10.40
CA PRO A 76 -3.37 -7.24 9.99
C PRO A 76 -3.82 -6.45 8.74
N ALA A 77 -3.34 -5.22 8.56
CA ALA A 77 -3.65 -4.41 7.40
C ALA A 77 -2.90 -4.92 6.16
N LEU A 78 -1.62 -5.29 6.29
CA LEU A 78 -0.83 -5.90 5.21
C LEU A 78 -1.48 -7.20 4.71
N ALA A 79 -1.76 -8.12 5.64
CA ALA A 79 -2.32 -9.43 5.33
C ALA A 79 -3.70 -9.29 4.68
N SER A 80 -4.59 -8.45 5.24
CA SER A 80 -5.89 -8.17 4.63
C SER A 80 -5.76 -7.57 3.24
N GLY A 81 -4.84 -6.61 3.05
CA GLY A 81 -4.61 -5.96 1.77
C GLY A 81 -4.13 -6.94 0.69
N ARG A 82 -3.15 -7.78 1.02
CA ARG A 82 -2.63 -8.82 0.12
C ARG A 82 -3.70 -9.85 -0.24
N THR A 83 -4.48 -10.32 0.74
CA THR A 83 -5.57 -11.27 0.50
C THR A 83 -6.67 -10.65 -0.35
N LEU A 84 -7.11 -9.41 -0.06
CA LEU A 84 -8.12 -8.71 -0.85
C LEU A 84 -7.69 -8.49 -2.31
N LEU A 85 -6.48 -7.98 -2.54
CA LEU A 85 -5.96 -7.80 -3.89
C LEU A 85 -5.88 -9.15 -4.62
N SER A 86 -5.55 -10.21 -3.87
CA SER A 86 -5.54 -11.55 -4.40
C SER A 86 -6.91 -11.98 -4.92
N ILE A 87 -7.94 -11.83 -4.09
CA ILE A 87 -9.34 -12.16 -4.40
C ILE A 87 -9.87 -11.34 -5.58
N TYR A 88 -9.68 -10.01 -5.57
CA TYR A 88 -10.24 -9.14 -6.62
C TYR A 88 -9.75 -9.49 -8.02
N GLU A 89 -8.50 -9.94 -8.12
CA GLU A 89 -7.88 -10.18 -9.41
C GLU A 89 -7.94 -11.64 -9.87
N LEU A 90 -8.64 -12.51 -9.14
CA LEU A 90 -9.12 -13.79 -9.67
C LEU A 90 -10.02 -13.58 -10.90
N ALA A 91 -10.72 -12.45 -10.96
CA ALA A 91 -11.56 -12.08 -12.10
C ALA A 91 -10.80 -11.36 -13.24
N ILE A 92 -9.47 -11.29 -13.18
CA ILE A 92 -8.64 -10.65 -14.20
C ILE A 92 -7.92 -11.70 -15.02
N ALA A 93 -8.26 -11.78 -16.30
CA ALA A 93 -7.60 -12.69 -17.23
C ALA A 93 -6.12 -12.32 -17.45
N ARG A 94 -5.24 -13.28 -17.18
CA ARG A 94 -3.82 -13.31 -17.56
C ARG A 94 -3.48 -14.71 -18.01
N LEU A 95 -3.06 -14.82 -19.26
CA LEU A 95 -2.74 -16.09 -19.90
C LEU A 95 -1.48 -16.73 -19.28
N PRO A 96 -1.34 -18.06 -19.34
CA PRO A 96 -0.10 -18.73 -18.95
C PRO A 96 1.09 -18.20 -19.77
N ARG A 97 2.28 -18.16 -19.16
CA ARG A 97 3.51 -17.64 -19.79
C ARG A 97 4.10 -18.58 -20.85
N SER A 98 3.76 -19.87 -20.78
CA SER A 98 4.24 -20.88 -21.71
C SER A 98 3.23 -22.02 -21.89
N ALA A 99 3.53 -22.95 -22.80
CA ALA A 99 2.71 -24.14 -23.04
C ALA A 99 3.06 -25.32 -22.11
N SER A 100 3.97 -25.14 -21.13
CA SER A 100 4.37 -26.24 -20.24
C SER A 100 3.24 -26.69 -19.32
N ALA A 101 3.22 -27.98 -18.98
CA ALA A 101 2.20 -28.56 -18.11
C ALA A 101 2.18 -27.88 -16.72
N ASP A 102 3.35 -27.57 -16.16
CA ASP A 102 3.49 -26.91 -14.86
C ASP A 102 2.88 -25.49 -14.86
N GLU A 103 3.12 -24.71 -15.92
CA GLU A 103 2.55 -23.37 -16.05
C GLU A 103 1.02 -23.42 -16.22
N TRP A 104 0.51 -24.41 -16.97
CA TRP A 104 -0.93 -24.64 -17.07
C TRP A 104 -1.54 -25.06 -15.73
N GLN A 105 -0.87 -25.91 -14.96
CA GLN A 105 -1.32 -26.29 -13.62
C GLN A 105 -1.36 -25.08 -12.67
N HIS A 106 -0.33 -24.24 -12.71
CA HIS A 106 -0.26 -23.00 -11.92
C HIS A 106 -1.36 -22.01 -12.31
N PHE A 107 -1.56 -21.77 -13.61
CA PHE A 107 -2.66 -20.97 -14.15
C PHE A 107 -4.03 -21.49 -13.71
N SER A 108 -4.29 -22.79 -13.90
CA SER A 108 -5.57 -23.41 -13.55
C SER A 108 -5.82 -23.44 -12.05
N GLY A 109 -4.79 -23.66 -11.24
CA GLY A 109 -4.88 -23.62 -9.78
C GLY A 109 -5.21 -22.22 -9.27
N PHE A 110 -4.65 -21.17 -9.88
CA PHE A 110 -4.96 -19.79 -9.50
C PHE A 110 -6.41 -19.40 -9.82
N TYR A 111 -6.96 -19.84 -10.96
CA TYR A 111 -8.34 -19.54 -11.36
C TYR A 111 -9.36 -20.62 -10.93
N GLY A 112 -8.98 -21.57 -10.08
CA GLY A 112 -9.84 -22.66 -9.63
C GLY A 112 -11.15 -22.20 -8.99
N ASP A 113 -12.23 -22.94 -9.22
CA ASP A 113 -13.57 -22.61 -8.70
C ASP A 113 -13.60 -22.59 -7.17
N ASP A 114 -12.84 -23.47 -6.52
CA ASP A 114 -12.67 -23.53 -5.07
C ASP A 114 -12.07 -22.24 -4.51
N VAL A 115 -10.99 -21.74 -5.13
CA VAL A 115 -10.35 -20.47 -4.77
C VAL A 115 -11.29 -19.28 -4.97
N GLN A 116 -12.05 -19.27 -6.09
CA GLN A 116 -13.04 -18.23 -6.36
C GLN A 116 -14.18 -18.23 -5.33
N VAL A 117 -14.72 -19.41 -4.99
CA VAL A 117 -15.81 -19.56 -4.00
C VAL A 117 -15.35 -19.14 -2.61
N LEU A 118 -14.14 -19.55 -2.19
CA LEU A 118 -13.57 -19.11 -0.92
C LEU A 118 -13.36 -17.59 -0.89
N GLY A 119 -12.76 -17.03 -1.94
CA GLY A 119 -12.57 -15.59 -2.07
C GLY A 119 -13.89 -14.81 -1.98
N ALA A 120 -14.95 -15.29 -2.64
CA ALA A 120 -16.27 -14.67 -2.61
C ALA A 120 -16.91 -14.68 -1.20
N GLN A 121 -16.66 -15.72 -0.39
CA GLN A 121 -17.14 -15.80 1.00
C GLN A 121 -16.37 -14.86 1.94
N ILE A 122 -15.06 -14.71 1.71
CA ILE A 122 -14.18 -13.91 2.57
C ILE A 122 -14.30 -12.41 2.31
N VAL A 123 -14.53 -12.01 1.05
CA VAL A 123 -14.40 -10.61 0.62
C VAL A 123 -15.23 -9.62 1.44
N PRO A 124 -16.50 -9.86 1.82
CA PRO A 124 -17.28 -8.87 2.57
C PRO A 124 -16.72 -8.65 3.98
N PHE A 125 -16.21 -9.71 4.61
CA PHE A 125 -15.57 -9.64 5.92
C PHE A 125 -14.28 -8.83 5.87
N LEU A 126 -13.39 -9.14 4.91
CA LEU A 126 -12.12 -8.42 4.79
C LEU A 126 -12.30 -6.97 4.34
N GLU A 127 -13.27 -6.67 3.47
CA GLU A 127 -13.62 -5.29 3.12
C GLU A 127 -14.05 -4.49 4.34
N ALA A 128 -14.97 -5.04 5.14
CA ALA A 128 -15.42 -4.41 6.37
C ALA A 128 -14.29 -4.28 7.38
N TYR A 129 -13.46 -5.31 7.53
CA TYR A 129 -12.31 -5.32 8.43
C TYR A 129 -11.26 -4.26 8.06
N ALA A 130 -10.90 -4.18 6.79
CA ALA A 130 -9.81 -3.35 6.30
C ALA A 130 -10.20 -1.89 6.13
N PHE A 131 -11.46 -1.58 5.84
CA PHE A 131 -11.87 -0.23 5.40
C PHE A 131 -12.87 0.47 6.32
N GLU A 132 -13.31 -0.11 7.44
CA GLU A 132 -14.26 0.56 8.33
C GLU A 132 -13.76 1.95 8.80
N TYR A 133 -12.46 2.11 9.08
CA TYR A 133 -11.87 3.39 9.47
C TYR A 133 -12.01 4.49 8.40
N LEU A 134 -12.20 4.10 7.14
CA LEU A 134 -12.47 5.07 6.08
C LEU A 134 -13.89 5.61 6.18
N ALA A 135 -14.87 4.83 6.64
CA ALA A 135 -16.28 5.21 6.66
C ALA A 135 -16.72 6.00 7.91
N ARG A 136 -15.99 5.87 9.03
CA ARG A 136 -16.34 6.55 10.30
C ARG A 136 -15.89 8.01 10.31
N GLU A 137 -16.57 8.84 11.10
CA GLU A 137 -16.10 10.21 11.44
C GLU A 137 -15.75 11.04 10.19
N GLN A 138 -16.64 11.07 9.20
CA GLN A 138 -16.49 11.92 8.02
C GLN A 138 -17.36 13.16 8.13
N THR A 139 -16.75 14.34 7.96
CA THR A 139 -17.50 15.56 7.69
C THR A 139 -17.77 15.64 6.19
N LEU A 140 -19.05 15.60 5.82
CA LEU A 140 -19.50 15.68 4.43
C LEU A 140 -19.92 17.12 4.12
N GLU A 141 -19.32 17.72 3.10
CA GLU A 141 -19.71 19.05 2.66
C GLU A 141 -21.10 19.02 1.99
N ALA A 142 -22.00 19.89 2.43
CA ALA A 142 -23.34 20.00 1.86
C ALA A 142 -23.35 20.59 0.44
N GLU A 143 -22.39 21.47 0.13
CA GLU A 143 -22.34 22.20 -1.14
C GLU A 143 -21.35 21.56 -2.13
N PRO A 144 -21.75 21.31 -3.40
CA PRO A 144 -20.89 20.69 -4.42
C PRO A 144 -19.54 21.37 -4.60
N ARG A 145 -19.51 22.71 -4.56
CA ARG A 145 -18.26 23.48 -4.69
C ARG A 145 -17.30 23.24 -3.53
N ALA A 146 -17.82 23.12 -2.31
CA ALA A 146 -17.02 22.84 -1.12
C ALA A 146 -16.50 21.39 -1.14
N ALA A 147 -17.32 20.43 -1.57
CA ALA A 147 -16.88 19.06 -1.80
C ALA A 147 -15.82 18.97 -2.91
N ALA A 148 -15.96 19.74 -4.00
CA ALA A 148 -14.98 19.77 -5.09
C ALA A 148 -13.62 20.35 -4.68
N ALA A 149 -13.61 21.30 -3.74
CA ALA A 149 -12.37 21.82 -3.14
C ALA A 149 -11.53 20.72 -2.45
N ARG A 150 -12.12 19.57 -2.11
CA ARG A 150 -11.39 18.40 -1.60
C ARG A 150 -10.36 17.86 -2.58
N LEU A 151 -10.66 17.86 -3.88
CA LEU A 151 -9.69 17.41 -4.89
C LEU A 151 -8.48 18.34 -4.95
N ARG A 152 -8.69 19.65 -4.78
CA ARG A 152 -7.60 20.62 -4.68
C ARG A 152 -6.71 20.33 -3.47
N ARG A 153 -7.31 20.11 -2.29
CA ARG A 153 -6.58 19.76 -1.06
C ARG A 153 -5.73 18.49 -1.23
N ILE A 154 -6.29 17.45 -1.85
CA ILE A 154 -5.51 16.24 -2.17
C ILE A 154 -4.27 16.59 -2.99
N VAL A 155 -4.41 17.40 -4.04
CA VAL A 155 -3.27 17.79 -4.88
C VAL A 155 -2.24 18.62 -4.11
N ASP A 156 -2.69 19.58 -3.31
CA ASP A 156 -1.81 20.46 -2.53
C ASP A 156 -1.02 19.65 -1.49
N ASP A 157 -1.70 18.75 -0.76
CA ASP A 157 -1.08 17.86 0.23
C ASP A 157 -0.06 16.89 -0.41
N GLU A 158 -0.43 16.26 -1.52
CA GLU A 158 0.48 15.37 -2.26
C GLU A 158 1.69 16.17 -2.78
N THR A 159 1.47 17.38 -3.29
CA THR A 159 2.54 18.26 -3.77
C THR A 159 3.53 18.60 -2.67
N ALA A 160 3.05 18.95 -1.47
CA ALA A 160 3.89 19.22 -0.32
C ALA A 160 4.71 17.98 0.08
N PHE A 161 4.03 16.83 0.21
CA PHE A 161 4.66 15.56 0.57
C PHE A 161 5.76 15.14 -0.40
N TRP A 162 5.51 15.20 -1.71
CA TRP A 162 6.51 14.81 -2.70
C TRP A 162 7.70 15.75 -2.72
N SER A 163 7.46 17.06 -2.55
CA SER A 163 8.55 18.05 -2.51
C SER A 163 9.47 17.80 -1.32
N GLU A 164 8.90 17.57 -0.14
CA GLU A 164 9.66 17.24 1.07
C GLU A 164 10.40 15.89 0.94
N THR A 165 9.69 14.87 0.44
CA THR A 165 10.24 13.52 0.28
C THR A 165 11.42 13.51 -0.69
N PHE A 166 11.30 14.13 -1.87
CA PHE A 166 12.42 14.19 -2.82
C PHE A 166 13.59 15.01 -2.26
N ALA A 167 13.32 16.12 -1.56
CA ALA A 167 14.37 16.89 -0.88
C ALA A 167 15.11 16.04 0.15
N ARG A 168 14.40 15.28 0.98
CA ARG A 168 15.00 14.35 1.97
C ARG A 168 15.82 13.26 1.30
N LEU A 169 15.30 12.63 0.27
CA LEU A 169 16.00 11.57 -0.46
C LEU A 169 17.29 12.08 -1.12
N MET A 170 17.28 13.30 -1.68
CA MET A 170 18.49 13.94 -2.19
C MET A 170 19.51 14.22 -1.09
N ARG A 171 19.08 14.79 0.05
CA ARG A 171 19.98 15.05 1.20
C ARG A 171 20.65 13.79 1.73
N ASN A 172 19.93 12.66 1.71
CA ASN A 172 20.41 11.38 2.22
C ASN A 172 21.16 10.54 1.17
N ASP A 173 21.46 11.09 -0.01
CA ASP A 173 22.07 10.37 -1.14
C ASP A 173 21.33 9.05 -1.49
N TYR A 174 20.01 9.12 -1.45
CA TYR A 174 19.11 7.97 -1.56
C TYR A 174 18.03 8.18 -2.63
N LEU A 175 18.20 9.16 -3.53
CA LEU A 175 17.19 9.50 -4.53
C LEU A 175 16.91 8.34 -5.50
N GLN A 176 17.94 7.69 -6.04
CA GLN A 176 17.75 6.60 -7.00
C GLN A 176 17.01 5.41 -6.37
N GLU A 177 17.41 5.02 -5.16
CA GLU A 177 16.80 3.93 -4.42
C GLU A 177 15.40 4.25 -3.90
N GLY A 178 15.20 5.48 -3.45
CA GLY A 178 13.88 6.00 -3.10
C GLY A 178 12.94 6.04 -4.31
N LEU A 179 13.41 6.51 -5.46
CA LEU A 179 12.63 6.50 -6.71
C LEU A 179 12.28 5.07 -7.13
N ARG A 180 13.21 4.11 -7.03
CA ARG A 180 12.91 2.68 -7.25
C ARG A 180 11.72 2.23 -6.41
N PHE A 181 11.74 2.51 -5.10
CA PHE A 181 10.64 2.13 -4.23
C PHE A 181 9.33 2.85 -4.57
N ILE A 182 9.40 4.15 -4.85
CA ILE A 182 8.24 4.96 -5.24
C ILE A 182 7.58 4.39 -6.51
N MET A 183 8.38 3.99 -7.51
CA MET A 183 7.87 3.40 -8.74
C MET A 183 7.26 2.01 -8.51
N VAL A 184 7.80 1.20 -7.58
CA VAL A 184 7.13 -0.03 -7.14
C VAL A 184 5.74 0.26 -6.55
N GLN A 185 5.60 1.32 -5.73
CA GLN A 185 4.31 1.66 -5.12
C GLN A 185 3.30 2.25 -6.12
N ARG A 186 3.78 3.05 -7.08
CA ARG A 186 2.93 3.87 -7.95
C ARG A 186 2.73 3.26 -9.32
N TRP A 187 3.80 2.84 -9.98
CA TRP A 187 3.78 2.35 -11.36
C TRP A 187 3.38 0.87 -11.43
N ALA A 188 4.02 -0.01 -10.65
CA ALA A 188 3.73 -1.44 -10.71
C ALA A 188 2.29 -1.80 -10.32
N GLN A 189 1.65 -0.95 -9.50
CA GLN A 189 0.25 -1.09 -9.07
C GLN A 189 -0.76 -0.26 -9.90
N ALA A 190 -0.31 0.62 -10.79
CA ALA A 190 -1.20 1.42 -11.64
C ALA A 190 -2.14 0.54 -12.50
N PRO A 191 -1.69 -0.60 -13.09
CA PRO A 191 -2.57 -1.49 -13.82
C PRO A 191 -3.75 -2.00 -12.98
N SER A 192 -3.57 -2.31 -11.69
CA SER A 192 -4.64 -2.76 -10.79
C SER A 192 -5.70 -1.68 -10.60
N LYS A 193 -5.29 -0.43 -10.34
CA LYS A 193 -6.23 0.69 -10.17
C LYS A 193 -7.04 0.95 -11.44
N ARG A 194 -6.37 0.93 -12.59
CA ARG A 194 -6.99 1.12 -13.91
C ARG A 194 -7.97 0.00 -14.25
N ARG A 195 -7.62 -1.26 -13.92
CA ARG A 195 -8.50 -2.42 -14.05
C ARG A 195 -9.75 -2.29 -13.17
N ALA A 196 -9.60 -1.86 -11.92
CA ALA A 196 -10.73 -1.60 -11.03
C ALA A 196 -11.69 -0.57 -11.64
N LEU A 197 -11.16 0.55 -12.14
CA LEU A 197 -11.95 1.59 -12.82
C LEU A 197 -12.61 1.08 -14.09
N ALA A 198 -11.86 0.45 -14.99
CA ALA A 198 -12.40 -0.06 -16.26
C ALA A 198 -13.52 -1.08 -16.05
N ARG A 199 -13.37 -1.99 -15.07
CA ARG A 199 -14.41 -2.98 -14.75
C ARG A 199 -15.67 -2.33 -14.17
N ALA A 200 -15.51 -1.37 -13.26
CA ALA A 200 -16.63 -0.62 -12.70
C ALA A 200 -17.39 0.14 -13.81
N THR A 201 -16.66 0.83 -14.70
CA THR A 201 -17.23 1.51 -15.86
C THR A 201 -17.99 0.54 -16.77
N ALA A 202 -17.38 -0.61 -17.12
CA ALA A 202 -18.02 -1.62 -17.95
C ALA A 202 -19.25 -2.28 -17.28
N SER A 203 -19.31 -2.25 -15.95
CA SER A 203 -20.46 -2.74 -15.16
C SER A 203 -21.53 -1.66 -14.93
N GLY A 204 -21.39 -0.49 -15.58
CA GLY A 204 -22.37 0.60 -15.52
C GLY A 204 -22.31 1.48 -14.27
N LEU A 205 -21.28 1.35 -13.42
CA LEU A 205 -21.19 2.13 -12.17
C LEU A 205 -21.00 3.64 -12.42
N LEU A 206 -20.67 4.06 -13.63
CA LEU A 206 -20.52 5.48 -14.02
C LEU A 206 -21.59 5.95 -15.01
N ASP A 207 -22.61 5.14 -15.32
CA ASP A 207 -23.67 5.48 -16.30
C ASP A 207 -24.64 6.54 -15.79
N MET A 208 -24.59 6.82 -14.48
CA MET A 208 -25.32 7.95 -13.91
C MET A 208 -24.74 9.32 -14.34
N LEU A 209 -23.50 9.34 -14.85
CA LEU A 209 -22.80 10.54 -15.32
C LEU A 209 -22.63 10.54 -16.86
N PRO A 210 -22.78 11.72 -17.50
CA PRO A 210 -22.30 11.93 -18.88
C PRO A 210 -20.82 11.58 -19.01
N GLU A 211 -20.42 11.04 -20.16
CA GLU A 211 -19.04 10.57 -20.40
C GLU A 211 -17.98 11.64 -20.12
N ALA A 212 -18.24 12.89 -20.54
CA ALA A 212 -17.36 14.03 -20.30
C ALA A 212 -17.13 14.35 -18.80
N LEU A 213 -17.99 13.85 -17.91
CA LEU A 213 -17.89 14.04 -16.46
C LEU A 213 -17.33 12.80 -15.74
N ARG A 214 -16.94 11.73 -16.44
CA ARG A 214 -16.49 10.49 -15.78
C ARG A 214 -15.01 10.55 -15.40
N PRO A 215 -14.61 10.15 -14.18
CA PRO A 215 -13.21 10.16 -13.75
C PRO A 215 -12.35 9.23 -14.62
N ALA A 216 -11.06 9.55 -14.74
CA ALA A 216 -10.11 8.79 -15.55
C ALA A 216 -8.76 8.62 -14.83
N LEU A 217 -8.13 7.46 -15.00
CA LEU A 217 -6.76 7.18 -14.52
C LEU A 217 -5.74 7.02 -15.66
N HIS A 218 -6.15 7.47 -16.84
CA HIS A 218 -5.34 7.61 -18.03
C HIS A 218 -5.41 9.07 -18.48
N GLY A 219 -4.29 9.60 -18.94
CA GLY A 219 -4.19 10.98 -19.40
C GLY A 219 -2.78 11.30 -19.86
N ASP A 220 -2.59 12.55 -20.24
CA ASP A 220 -1.30 13.13 -20.63
C ASP A 220 -0.51 13.69 -19.44
N LEU A 221 -1.08 13.66 -18.23
CA LEU A 221 -0.42 14.05 -17.00
C LEU A 221 -0.92 13.23 -15.78
N PRO A 222 -0.07 12.36 -15.20
CA PRO A 222 1.21 11.92 -15.76
C PRO A 222 1.04 11.22 -17.10
N ASP A 223 1.98 11.50 -18.00
CA ASP A 223 2.21 10.71 -19.20
C ASP A 223 2.80 9.34 -18.82
N ASP A 224 2.16 8.27 -19.26
CA ASP A 224 2.65 6.90 -19.04
C ASP A 224 4.05 6.69 -19.62
N ALA A 225 4.41 7.37 -20.72
CA ALA A 225 5.74 7.28 -21.29
C ALA A 225 6.81 7.89 -20.37
N LEU A 226 6.47 8.92 -19.60
CA LEU A 226 7.37 9.44 -18.57
C LEU A 226 7.49 8.46 -17.41
N LEU A 227 6.36 7.94 -16.91
CA LEU A 227 6.36 6.98 -15.81
C LEU A 227 7.19 5.74 -16.17
N GLU A 228 7.03 5.22 -17.37
CA GLU A 228 7.80 4.09 -17.88
C GLU A 228 9.30 4.42 -17.98
N LYS A 229 9.68 5.59 -18.52
CA LYS A 229 11.09 6.02 -18.57
C LYS A 229 11.72 6.13 -17.19
N VAL A 230 11.02 6.73 -16.23
CA VAL A 230 11.50 6.85 -14.85
C VAL A 230 11.60 5.48 -14.20
N ALA A 231 10.60 4.61 -14.37
CA ALA A 231 10.62 3.25 -13.84
C ALA A 231 11.81 2.47 -14.41
N ALA A 232 12.03 2.53 -15.72
CA ALA A 232 13.14 1.88 -16.39
C ALA A 232 14.51 2.42 -15.93
N SER A 233 14.65 3.74 -15.72
CA SER A 233 15.92 4.34 -15.27
C SER A 233 16.33 3.88 -13.87
N VAL A 234 15.38 3.43 -13.05
CA VAL A 234 15.62 2.87 -11.71
C VAL A 234 15.43 1.36 -11.64
N GLY A 235 15.33 0.67 -12.78
CA GLY A 235 15.25 -0.80 -12.85
C GLY A 235 13.90 -1.41 -12.46
N VAL A 236 12.82 -0.62 -12.45
CA VAL A 236 11.44 -1.09 -12.24
C VAL A 236 10.82 -1.40 -13.60
N THR A 237 11.15 -2.55 -14.17
CA THR A 237 10.69 -3.00 -15.49
C THR A 237 9.68 -4.15 -15.44
N GLY A 238 9.55 -4.79 -14.28
CA GLY A 238 8.61 -5.88 -14.06
C GLY A 238 7.15 -5.43 -14.16
N ARG A 239 6.31 -6.34 -14.61
CA ARG A 239 4.87 -6.20 -14.72
C ARG A 239 4.19 -6.45 -13.38
N GLN A 240 2.90 -6.16 -13.33
CA GLN A 240 2.03 -6.56 -12.22
C GLN A 240 2.04 -8.11 -12.09
N HIS A 241 2.48 -8.75 -10.99
CA HIS A 241 2.93 -8.24 -9.68
C HIS A 241 4.38 -8.64 -9.31
N ALA A 242 5.34 -8.43 -10.21
CA ALA A 242 6.76 -8.76 -10.01
C ALA A 242 7.33 -8.27 -8.67
N TYR A 243 6.83 -7.15 -8.16
CA TYR A 243 7.29 -6.52 -6.92
C TYR A 243 6.35 -6.74 -5.71
N TRP A 244 5.52 -7.79 -5.73
CA TRP A 244 4.51 -8.09 -4.71
C TRP A 244 4.99 -7.96 -3.27
N GLN A 245 6.19 -8.50 -2.99
CA GLN A 245 6.78 -8.47 -1.67
C GLN A 245 7.04 -7.04 -1.18
N PHE A 246 7.18 -6.06 -2.06
CA PHE A 246 7.53 -4.69 -1.69
C PHE A 246 6.34 -3.74 -1.67
N TYR A 247 5.12 -4.22 -1.89
CA TYR A 247 3.94 -3.38 -1.79
C TYR A 247 3.61 -3.03 -0.34
N LEU A 248 3.51 -1.74 -0.07
CA LEU A 248 3.08 -1.25 1.23
C LEU A 248 1.60 -1.57 1.48
N PRO A 249 1.19 -1.76 2.76
CA PRO A 249 -0.21 -1.97 3.14
C PRO A 249 -1.13 -0.88 2.56
N THR A 250 -0.72 0.38 2.70
CA THR A 250 -1.52 1.53 2.26
C THR A 250 -1.53 1.72 0.74
N SER A 251 -0.46 1.37 0.03
CA SER A 251 -0.42 1.34 -1.44
C SER A 251 -1.41 0.32 -1.99
N THR A 252 -1.39 -0.89 -1.42
CA THR A 252 -2.31 -1.98 -1.76
C THR A 252 -3.76 -1.60 -1.45
N ALA A 253 -3.99 -0.96 -0.30
CA ALA A 253 -5.30 -0.46 0.09
C ALA A 253 -5.89 0.54 -0.92
N LYS A 254 -5.08 1.39 -1.57
CA LYS A 254 -5.55 2.32 -2.61
C LYS A 254 -6.10 1.60 -3.83
N CYS A 255 -5.51 0.47 -4.23
CA CYS A 255 -6.04 -0.38 -5.29
C CYS A 255 -7.33 -1.08 -4.83
N ASN A 256 -7.29 -1.64 -3.63
CA ASN A 256 -8.39 -2.42 -3.07
C ASN A 256 -9.64 -1.59 -2.78
N LEU A 257 -9.51 -0.30 -2.41
CA LEU A 257 -10.66 0.58 -2.21
C LEU A 257 -11.47 0.73 -3.50
N LEU A 258 -10.80 0.94 -4.64
CA LEU A 258 -11.46 1.04 -5.93
C LEU A 258 -12.10 -0.28 -6.35
N TYR A 259 -11.46 -1.43 -6.11
CA TYR A 259 -12.09 -2.73 -6.34
C TYR A 259 -13.30 -2.96 -5.44
N ALA A 260 -13.19 -2.68 -4.14
CA ALA A 260 -14.24 -2.88 -3.16
C ALA A 260 -15.49 -2.07 -3.48
N LEU A 261 -15.32 -0.79 -3.85
CA LEU A 261 -16.43 0.06 -4.29
C LEU A 261 -16.90 -0.35 -5.70
N GLY A 262 -15.99 -0.65 -6.61
CA GLY A 262 -16.25 -0.97 -8.01
C GLY A 262 -16.99 -2.30 -8.24
N ARG A 263 -17.01 -3.20 -7.25
CA ARG A 263 -17.79 -4.45 -7.30
C ARG A 263 -19.16 -4.36 -6.63
N ARG A 264 -19.51 -3.23 -6.00
CA ARG A 264 -20.74 -3.05 -5.22
C ARG A 264 -21.64 -2.02 -5.89
N PRO A 265 -22.67 -2.45 -6.67
CA PRO A 265 -23.56 -1.53 -7.36
C PRO A 265 -24.29 -0.56 -6.42
N ASP A 266 -24.57 -0.97 -5.19
CA ASP A 266 -25.16 -0.15 -4.12
C ASP A 266 -24.19 0.93 -3.56
N ARG A 267 -22.97 0.98 -4.07
CA ARG A 267 -21.93 1.97 -3.76
C ARG A 267 -21.42 2.72 -5.00
N ALA A 268 -22.15 2.69 -6.11
CA ALA A 268 -21.75 3.34 -7.36
C ALA A 268 -21.44 4.85 -7.21
N PHE A 269 -22.20 5.59 -6.39
CA PHE A 269 -21.93 7.01 -6.17
C PHE A 269 -20.63 7.23 -5.39
N ALA A 270 -20.39 6.43 -4.35
CA ALA A 270 -19.12 6.45 -3.61
C ALA A 270 -17.94 6.05 -4.50
N PHE A 271 -18.13 5.08 -5.40
CA PHE A 271 -17.13 4.72 -6.37
C PHE A 271 -16.73 5.93 -7.25
N ALA A 272 -17.70 6.68 -7.78
CA ALA A 272 -17.42 7.87 -8.57
C ALA A 272 -16.59 8.91 -7.79
N GLY A 273 -16.97 9.22 -6.54
CA GLY A 273 -16.22 10.14 -5.70
C GLY A 273 -14.80 9.66 -5.38
N ALA A 274 -14.62 8.38 -5.05
CA ALA A 274 -13.31 7.80 -4.80
C ALA A 274 -12.42 7.80 -6.06
N ALA A 275 -12.99 7.54 -7.23
CA ALA A 275 -12.26 7.56 -8.50
C ALA A 275 -11.78 8.97 -8.88
N PHE A 276 -12.58 10.01 -8.63
CA PHE A 276 -12.15 11.41 -8.80
C PHE A 276 -10.99 11.79 -7.85
N ALA A 277 -11.06 11.35 -6.59
CA ALA A 277 -9.98 11.55 -5.63
C ALA A 277 -8.70 10.78 -6.01
N ALA A 278 -8.83 9.58 -6.59
CA ALA A 278 -7.72 8.83 -7.15
C ALA A 278 -7.08 9.53 -8.35
N GLU A 279 -7.88 10.16 -9.22
CA GLU A 279 -7.39 10.97 -10.33
C GLU A 279 -6.62 12.20 -9.85
N ALA A 280 -7.12 12.90 -8.81
CA ALA A 280 -6.41 14.03 -8.20
C ALA A 280 -5.04 13.62 -7.62
N GLU A 281 -4.99 12.50 -6.89
CA GLU A 281 -3.74 11.94 -6.38
C GLU A 281 -2.77 11.59 -7.52
N TRP A 282 -3.26 10.97 -8.59
CA TRP A 282 -2.47 10.57 -9.75
C TRP A 282 -1.87 11.78 -10.49
N LEU A 283 -2.68 12.81 -10.71
CA LEU A 283 -2.28 14.10 -11.28
C LEU A 283 -1.14 14.75 -10.46
N ALA A 284 -1.28 14.79 -9.14
CA ALA A 284 -0.28 15.37 -8.25
C ALA A 284 1.06 14.60 -8.29
N PHE A 285 1.00 13.26 -8.30
CA PHE A 285 2.18 12.43 -8.43
C PHE A 285 2.90 12.66 -9.75
N GLY A 286 2.16 12.72 -10.86
CA GLY A 286 2.75 13.00 -12.17
C GLY A 286 3.46 14.34 -12.26
N ALA A 287 2.81 15.39 -11.73
CA ALA A 287 3.41 16.72 -11.65
C ALA A 287 4.68 16.73 -10.78
N ALA A 288 4.69 15.98 -9.68
CA ALA A 288 5.86 15.88 -8.82
C ALA A 288 7.02 15.13 -9.49
N LEU A 289 6.72 14.03 -10.20
CA LEU A 289 7.72 13.23 -10.89
C LEU A 289 8.39 14.01 -12.02
N GLU A 290 7.64 14.82 -12.76
CA GLU A 290 8.21 15.71 -13.78
C GLU A 290 9.19 16.73 -13.21
N ARG A 291 8.88 17.30 -12.04
CA ARG A 291 9.80 18.23 -11.37
C ARG A 291 11.06 17.51 -10.90
N ALA A 292 10.91 16.33 -10.29
CA ALA A 292 12.03 15.55 -9.77
C ALA A 292 12.92 14.95 -10.88
N CYS A 293 12.32 14.62 -12.03
CA CYS A 293 12.98 13.97 -13.15
C CYS A 293 12.89 14.84 -14.43
N ALA A 294 13.13 16.14 -14.31
CA ALA A 294 12.99 17.09 -15.44
C ALA A 294 13.84 16.73 -16.67
N HIS A 295 14.95 16.00 -16.48
CA HIS A 295 15.80 15.49 -17.55
C HIS A 295 15.19 14.33 -18.37
N LEU A 296 14.11 13.70 -17.86
CA LEU A 296 13.35 12.64 -18.53
C LEU A 296 11.98 13.13 -19.03
N ALA A 297 11.52 14.28 -18.54
CA ALA A 297 10.25 14.88 -18.92
C ALA A 297 10.28 15.35 -20.39
N PRO A 298 9.18 15.18 -21.14
CA PRO A 298 9.09 15.76 -22.48
C PRO A 298 9.19 17.29 -22.41
N ALA A 299 9.99 17.88 -23.29
CA ALA A 299 10.12 19.33 -23.37
C ALA A 299 8.77 19.98 -23.74
N GLY A 300 8.41 21.10 -23.09
CA GLY A 300 7.34 21.98 -23.59
C GLY A 300 6.09 22.16 -22.72
N ARG A 301 6.05 21.68 -21.47
CA ARG A 301 4.93 22.03 -20.58
C ARG A 301 4.95 23.52 -20.24
N ARG A 302 3.80 24.19 -20.43
CA ARG A 302 3.70 25.63 -20.15
C ARG A 302 3.59 25.86 -18.63
N PRO A 303 4.15 26.97 -18.11
CA PRO A 303 3.86 27.39 -16.74
C PRO A 303 2.35 27.47 -16.49
N GLY A 304 1.90 27.05 -15.30
CA GLY A 304 0.48 27.10 -14.92
C GLY A 304 -0.38 25.95 -15.46
N GLU A 305 0.18 25.01 -16.24
CA GLU A 305 -0.60 23.94 -16.86
C GLU A 305 -1.15 22.93 -15.84
N VAL A 306 -0.37 22.58 -14.82
CA VAL A 306 -0.82 21.70 -13.73
C VAL A 306 -1.98 22.35 -12.99
N GLU A 307 -1.86 23.63 -12.62
CA GLU A 307 -2.87 24.38 -11.90
C GLU A 307 -4.20 24.43 -12.67
N ARG A 308 -4.14 24.62 -14.00
CA ARG A 308 -5.30 24.53 -14.90
C ARG A 308 -5.92 23.13 -14.90
N ARG A 309 -5.14 22.06 -14.98
CA ARG A 309 -5.65 20.67 -14.96
C ARG A 309 -6.37 20.36 -13.64
N VAL A 310 -5.79 20.79 -12.53
CA VAL A 310 -6.43 20.61 -11.22
C VAL A 310 -7.72 21.45 -11.11
N ALA A 311 -7.76 22.64 -11.72
CA ALA A 311 -8.97 23.47 -11.74
C ALA A 311 -10.07 22.81 -12.57
N ALA A 312 -9.72 22.30 -13.75
CA ALA A 312 -10.64 21.56 -14.62
C ALA A 312 -11.14 20.27 -13.96
N LEU A 313 -10.29 19.54 -13.23
CA LEU A 313 -10.68 18.36 -12.47
C LEU A 313 -11.70 18.70 -11.37
N ALA A 314 -11.44 19.76 -10.59
CA ALA A 314 -12.35 20.21 -9.54
C ALA A 314 -13.70 20.67 -10.12
N GLU A 315 -13.68 21.44 -11.22
CA GLU A 315 -14.90 21.88 -11.92
C GLU A 315 -15.71 20.68 -12.43
N ARG A 316 -15.04 19.70 -13.05
CA ARG A 316 -15.68 18.48 -13.55
C ARG A 316 -16.32 17.66 -12.45
N PHE A 317 -15.65 17.55 -11.30
CA PHE A 317 -16.21 16.88 -10.13
C PHE A 317 -17.39 17.66 -9.52
N GLU A 318 -17.31 18.98 -9.46
CA GLU A 318 -18.44 19.83 -9.03
C GLU A 318 -19.67 19.59 -9.92
N GLN A 319 -19.49 19.60 -11.25
CA GLN A 319 -20.56 19.34 -12.21
C GLN A 319 -21.12 17.91 -12.07
N ALA A 320 -20.27 16.92 -11.84
CA ALA A 320 -20.69 15.55 -11.56
C ALA A 320 -21.54 15.46 -10.29
N LEU A 321 -21.13 16.13 -9.20
CA LEU A 321 -21.89 16.18 -7.95
C LEU A 321 -23.24 16.88 -8.11
N ARG A 322 -23.30 18.00 -8.86
CA ARG A 322 -24.56 18.68 -9.20
C ARG A 322 -25.50 17.75 -9.98
N THR A 323 -24.97 17.09 -11.01
CA THR A 323 -25.72 16.11 -11.81
C THR A 323 -26.29 14.98 -10.94
N ILE A 324 -25.48 14.45 -10.01
CA ILE A 324 -25.91 13.39 -9.08
C ILE A 324 -27.00 13.92 -8.15
N ALA A 325 -26.81 15.09 -7.55
CA ALA A 325 -27.76 15.69 -6.61
C ALA A 325 -29.11 16.01 -7.28
N GLU A 326 -29.09 16.59 -8.48
CA GLU A 326 -30.28 16.96 -9.24
C GLU A 326 -31.09 15.72 -9.68
N ARG A 327 -30.41 14.65 -10.11
CA ARG A 327 -31.06 13.46 -10.68
C ARG A 327 -31.44 12.41 -9.64
N PHE A 328 -30.65 12.25 -8.57
CA PHE A 328 -30.79 11.16 -7.60
C PHE A 328 -30.94 11.64 -6.15
N GLY A 329 -30.92 12.95 -5.91
CA GLY A 329 -31.15 13.55 -4.62
C GLY A 329 -29.96 13.49 -3.65
N GLN A 330 -30.21 14.00 -2.45
CA GLN A 330 -29.19 14.18 -1.42
C GLN A 330 -28.49 12.88 -0.95
N PRO A 331 -29.16 11.71 -0.83
CA PRO A 331 -28.47 10.49 -0.43
C PRO A 331 -27.37 10.06 -1.42
N ALA A 332 -27.62 10.21 -2.72
CA ALA A 332 -26.64 9.87 -3.77
C ALA A 332 -25.47 10.86 -3.77
N TYR A 333 -25.76 12.15 -3.63
CA TYR A 333 -24.74 13.19 -3.47
C TYR A 333 -23.83 12.90 -2.27
N ALA A 334 -24.43 12.65 -1.10
CA ALA A 334 -23.68 12.42 0.11
C ALA A 334 -22.87 11.11 0.05
N GLN A 335 -23.37 10.05 -0.60
CA GLN A 335 -22.58 8.85 -0.87
C GLN A 335 -21.37 9.13 -1.80
N ALA A 336 -21.52 10.00 -2.81
CA ALA A 336 -20.39 10.43 -3.64
C ALA A 336 -19.34 11.20 -2.85
N VAL A 337 -19.75 12.15 -2.00
CA VAL A 337 -18.84 12.87 -1.10
C VAL A 337 -18.14 11.92 -0.13
N GLN A 338 -18.85 10.91 0.40
CA GLN A 338 -18.26 9.89 1.26
C GLN A 338 -17.14 9.12 0.57
N GLY A 339 -17.31 8.79 -0.71
CA GLY A 339 -16.30 8.12 -1.52
C GLY A 339 -15.02 8.96 -1.68
N ALA A 340 -15.18 10.25 -2.00
CA ALA A 340 -14.05 11.18 -2.12
C ALA A 340 -13.32 11.36 -0.77
N ALA A 341 -14.06 11.50 0.33
CA ALA A 341 -13.50 11.61 1.67
C ALA A 341 -12.78 10.32 2.13
N ALA A 342 -13.32 9.15 1.80
CA ALA A 342 -12.67 7.86 2.08
C ALA A 342 -11.31 7.75 1.36
N HIS A 343 -11.25 8.14 0.09
CA HIS A 343 -10.00 8.12 -0.66
C HIS A 343 -9.01 9.19 -0.17
N GLU A 344 -9.45 10.40 0.16
CA GLU A 344 -8.58 11.44 0.74
C GLU A 344 -7.90 10.96 2.03
N ARG A 345 -8.67 10.35 2.94
CA ARG A 345 -8.14 9.78 4.18
C ARG A 345 -7.13 8.66 3.92
N LEU A 346 -7.37 7.88 2.86
CA LEU A 346 -6.41 6.85 2.44
C LEU A 346 -5.16 7.46 1.79
N CYS A 347 -5.26 8.60 1.10
CA CYS A 347 -4.12 9.37 0.62
C CYS A 347 -3.27 9.85 1.79
N GLU A 348 -3.87 10.47 2.81
CA GLU A 348 -3.21 10.92 4.04
C GLU A 348 -2.39 9.78 4.68
N ARG A 349 -3.03 8.64 4.91
CA ARG A 349 -2.35 7.47 5.50
C ARG A 349 -1.29 6.86 4.58
N GLY A 350 -1.52 6.87 3.27
CA GLY A 350 -0.52 6.40 2.31
C GLY A 350 0.71 7.31 2.20
N ARG A 351 0.54 8.63 2.35
CA ARG A 351 1.68 9.56 2.45
C ARG A 351 2.50 9.30 3.70
N TRP A 352 1.84 9.16 4.85
CA TRP A 352 2.51 8.82 6.10
C TRP A 352 3.29 7.50 5.96
N ASP A 353 2.64 6.42 5.53
CA ASP A 353 3.26 5.09 5.48
C ASP A 353 4.45 5.01 4.51
N LEU A 354 4.32 5.59 3.32
CA LEU A 354 5.43 5.70 2.36
C LEU A 354 6.53 6.63 2.87
N GLY A 355 6.16 7.75 3.48
CA GLY A 355 7.07 8.72 4.06
C GLY A 355 7.96 8.10 5.13
N GLU A 356 7.35 7.39 6.09
CA GLU A 356 8.03 6.66 7.17
C GLU A 356 8.93 5.55 6.61
N GLN A 357 8.49 4.84 5.56
CA GLN A 357 9.31 3.78 4.97
C GLN A 357 10.55 4.39 4.31
N LEU A 358 10.38 5.44 3.52
CA LEU A 358 11.50 6.13 2.87
C LEU A 358 12.42 6.82 3.87
N LEU A 359 11.87 7.38 4.96
CA LEU A 359 12.68 7.93 6.06
C LEU A 359 13.57 6.85 6.66
N TRP A 360 12.98 5.73 7.08
CA TRP A 360 13.71 4.60 7.65
C TRP A 360 14.82 4.09 6.72
N LEU A 361 14.48 3.81 5.44
CA LEU A 361 15.44 3.28 4.47
C LEU A 361 16.56 4.27 4.14
N SER A 362 16.22 5.54 3.89
CA SER A 362 17.22 6.56 3.57
C SER A 362 18.09 6.95 4.78
N SER A 363 17.69 6.58 5.99
CA SER A 363 18.45 6.82 7.22
C SER A 363 18.95 5.52 7.88
N ILE A 364 19.04 4.41 7.15
CA ILE A 364 19.34 3.08 7.72
C ILE A 364 20.60 3.05 8.59
N ARG A 365 21.63 3.83 8.24
CA ARG A 365 22.87 3.97 9.04
C ARG A 365 22.62 4.55 10.43
N HIS A 366 21.66 5.45 10.58
CA HIS A 366 21.23 5.95 11.90
C HIS A 366 20.52 4.87 12.69
N TYR A 367 19.65 4.09 12.04
CA TYR A 367 18.94 2.98 12.68
C TYR A 367 19.86 1.83 13.13
N VAL A 368 20.98 1.61 12.44
CA VAL A 368 22.06 0.73 12.91
C VAL A 368 22.72 1.33 14.18
N ARG A 369 23.04 2.62 14.21
CA ARG A 369 23.59 3.26 15.43
C ARG A 369 22.61 3.25 16.60
N PHE A 370 21.32 3.44 16.33
CA PHE A 370 20.25 3.32 17.32
C PHE A 370 20.19 1.91 17.89
N ALA A 371 20.34 0.89 17.05
CA ALA A 371 20.38 -0.49 17.48
C ALA A 371 21.52 -0.78 18.48
N HIS A 372 22.72 -0.24 18.26
CA HIS A 372 23.81 -0.35 19.22
C HIS A 372 23.48 0.32 20.56
N ARG A 373 23.00 1.57 20.54
CA ARG A 373 22.60 2.29 21.77
C ARG A 373 21.51 1.55 22.55
N ILE A 374 20.53 0.98 21.85
CA ILE A 374 19.46 0.19 22.47
C ILE A 374 20.04 -1.10 23.06
N SER A 375 20.95 -1.78 22.36
CA SER A 375 21.63 -2.99 22.88
C SER A 375 22.37 -2.70 24.19
N ASP A 376 23.20 -1.65 24.23
CA ASP A 376 23.93 -1.24 25.43
C ASP A 376 22.97 -0.96 26.60
N ARG A 377 21.84 -0.31 26.29
CA ARG A 377 20.80 0.00 27.26
C ARG A 377 20.07 -1.25 27.76
N ILE A 378 19.78 -2.22 26.89
CA ILE A 378 19.20 -3.51 27.29
C ILE A 378 20.14 -4.22 28.26
N GLU A 379 21.44 -4.27 27.98
CA GLU A 379 22.41 -4.93 28.84
C GLU A 379 22.50 -4.28 30.23
N ALA A 380 22.41 -2.94 30.29
CA ALA A 380 22.48 -2.19 31.54
C ALA A 380 21.16 -2.19 32.35
N GLU A 381 20.02 -2.00 31.68
CA GLU A 381 18.74 -1.71 32.35
C GLU A 381 17.78 -2.91 32.33
N CYS A 382 17.86 -3.79 31.33
CA CYS A 382 16.89 -4.86 31.08
C CYS A 382 17.55 -6.18 30.60
N PRO A 383 18.57 -6.72 31.29
CA PRO A 383 19.35 -7.85 30.77
C PRO A 383 18.53 -9.13 30.58
N GLY A 384 17.37 -9.24 31.25
CA GLY A 384 16.42 -10.36 31.13
C GLY A 384 15.28 -10.12 30.15
N ILE A 385 15.38 -9.13 29.25
CA ILE A 385 14.37 -8.93 28.19
C ILE A 385 14.23 -10.21 27.36
N ASP A 386 13.00 -10.56 26.98
CA ASP A 386 12.78 -11.67 26.05
C ASP A 386 13.41 -11.30 24.70
N ARG A 387 14.42 -12.09 24.31
CA ARG A 387 15.19 -11.86 23.10
C ARG A 387 14.52 -12.42 21.87
N GLU A 388 13.55 -13.33 22.01
CA GLU A 388 12.99 -14.14 20.92
C GLU A 388 14.08 -14.66 19.96
N THR A 389 14.60 -15.85 20.23
CA THR A 389 15.72 -16.43 19.46
C THR A 389 15.21 -17.27 18.32
N PHE A 390 15.78 -17.04 17.14
CA PHE A 390 15.48 -17.76 15.91
C PHE A 390 16.74 -18.47 15.42
N VAL A 391 16.56 -19.68 14.89
CA VAL A 391 17.61 -20.47 14.24
C VAL A 391 17.07 -20.86 12.88
N GLU A 392 17.64 -20.29 11.82
CA GLU A 392 17.15 -20.45 10.46
C GLU A 392 18.23 -21.06 9.55
N PRO A 393 17.89 -22.05 8.71
CA PRO A 393 18.85 -22.69 7.82
C PRO A 393 19.20 -21.82 6.60
N PHE A 394 20.25 -22.20 5.87
CA PHE A 394 20.63 -21.60 4.59
C PHE A 394 19.44 -21.46 3.63
N GLU A 395 19.38 -20.32 2.95
CA GLU A 395 18.31 -19.98 2.01
C GLU A 395 16.90 -19.98 2.62
N MET A 396 16.76 -19.88 3.94
CA MET A 396 15.47 -19.49 4.53
C MET A 396 15.19 -18.04 4.14
N CYS A 397 14.10 -17.83 3.39
CA CYS A 397 13.61 -16.51 2.99
C CYS A 397 12.42 -16.12 3.86
N SER A 398 12.56 -15.03 4.60
CA SER A 398 11.42 -14.39 5.22
C SER A 398 10.67 -13.59 4.15
N THR A 399 9.50 -14.10 3.75
CA THR A 399 8.56 -13.33 2.93
C THR A 399 8.32 -12.00 3.63
N THR A 400 8.40 -10.90 2.87
CA THR A 400 8.37 -9.59 3.49
C THR A 400 7.12 -9.36 4.32
N HIS A 401 7.32 -8.75 5.48
CA HIS A 401 6.26 -8.51 6.45
C HIS A 401 6.56 -7.27 7.29
N VAL A 402 5.68 -7.02 8.25
CA VAL A 402 5.76 -5.91 9.20
C VAL A 402 5.50 -6.46 10.60
N HIS A 403 6.05 -5.81 11.61
CA HIS A 403 5.71 -6.08 13.01
C HIS A 403 4.69 -5.05 13.51
N ASN A 404 4.06 -5.36 14.64
CA ASN A 404 3.10 -4.48 15.32
C ASN A 404 3.75 -3.64 16.44
N ASP A 405 5.08 -3.66 16.48
CA ASP A 405 5.97 -3.20 17.53
C ASP A 405 7.38 -2.98 16.94
N HIS A 406 8.26 -2.32 17.70
CA HIS A 406 9.64 -2.08 17.28
C HIS A 406 10.52 -3.29 17.63
N ARG A 407 11.40 -3.69 16.71
CA ARG A 407 12.30 -4.85 16.88
C ARG A 407 13.75 -4.45 16.75
N LEU A 408 14.59 -4.99 17.63
CA LEU A 408 16.04 -4.94 17.47
C LEU A 408 16.53 -6.28 16.94
N VAL A 409 17.01 -6.34 15.70
CA VAL A 409 17.65 -7.56 15.18
C VAL A 409 19.11 -7.56 15.57
N THR A 410 19.60 -8.67 16.11
CA THR A 410 21.03 -8.89 16.42
C THR A 410 21.47 -10.26 15.93
N ILE A 411 22.54 -10.34 15.13
CA ILE A 411 23.10 -11.62 14.68
C ILE A 411 24.03 -12.18 15.75
N GLU A 412 23.73 -13.37 16.26
CA GLU A 412 24.59 -14.11 17.18
C GLU A 412 25.58 -15.00 16.42
N GLN A 413 25.08 -15.74 15.42
CA GLN A 413 25.86 -16.65 14.59
C GLN A 413 25.38 -16.63 13.14
N GLY A 414 26.30 -16.89 12.19
CA GLY A 414 25.97 -16.94 10.77
C GLY A 414 25.91 -15.56 10.10
N GLN A 415 25.26 -15.51 8.94
CA GLN A 415 25.16 -14.34 8.08
C GLN A 415 23.74 -14.21 7.52
N MET A 416 23.24 -12.98 7.48
CA MET A 416 21.91 -12.66 6.97
C MET A 416 21.99 -11.48 6.00
N LEU A 417 21.19 -11.53 4.94
CA LEU A 417 20.88 -10.38 4.11
C LEU A 417 19.53 -9.82 4.54
N PHE A 418 19.51 -8.60 5.05
CA PHE A 418 18.30 -7.86 5.35
C PHE A 418 17.93 -6.95 4.17
N TRP A 419 16.64 -6.81 3.86
CA TRP A 419 16.18 -5.86 2.86
C TRP A 419 14.90 -5.13 3.30
N GLY A 420 14.79 -3.88 2.88
CA GLY A 420 13.57 -3.07 3.06
C GLY A 420 12.96 -2.54 1.76
N ASN A 421 13.64 -2.78 0.62
CA ASN A 421 13.19 -2.54 -0.75
C ASN A 421 14.07 -3.39 -1.70
N VAL A 422 13.64 -3.60 -2.95
CA VAL A 422 14.38 -4.23 -4.05
C VAL A 422 15.83 -3.75 -4.15
N GLY A 423 16.05 -2.46 -3.88
CA GLY A 423 17.36 -1.82 -4.00
C GLY A 423 18.09 -1.52 -2.68
N MET A 424 17.49 -1.88 -1.54
CA MET A 424 18.09 -1.69 -0.23
C MET A 424 18.44 -3.05 0.36
N GLN A 425 19.74 -3.32 0.48
CA GLN A 425 20.25 -4.50 1.15
C GLN A 425 21.22 -4.08 2.26
N LEU A 426 21.10 -4.73 3.40
CA LEU A 426 22.01 -4.64 4.53
C LEU A 426 22.54 -6.04 4.80
N LYS A 427 23.81 -6.28 4.47
CA LYS A 427 24.49 -7.51 4.89
C LYS A 427 24.76 -7.41 6.39
N MET A 428 24.45 -8.46 7.12
CA MET A 428 24.62 -8.54 8.56
C MET A 428 25.45 -9.78 8.90
N ASP A 429 26.59 -9.54 9.54
CA ASP A 429 27.50 -10.53 10.07
C ASP A 429 27.33 -10.67 11.60
N VAL A 430 28.06 -11.60 12.21
CA VAL A 430 28.06 -11.80 13.66
C VAL A 430 28.31 -10.49 14.42
N GLY A 431 27.40 -10.15 15.33
CA GLY A 431 27.46 -8.95 16.14
C GLY A 431 26.74 -7.73 15.55
N ASP A 432 26.39 -7.75 14.25
CA ASP A 432 25.66 -6.68 13.61
C ASP A 432 24.24 -6.56 14.13
N LYS A 433 23.74 -5.31 14.14
CA LYS A 433 22.43 -4.98 14.71
C LYS A 433 21.69 -3.95 13.85
N VAL A 434 20.38 -4.08 13.76
CA VAL A 434 19.53 -3.08 13.11
C VAL A 434 18.20 -2.91 13.85
N LEU A 435 17.75 -1.66 13.97
CA LEU A 435 16.44 -1.34 14.51
C LEU A 435 15.41 -1.32 13.37
N ILE A 436 14.34 -2.10 13.56
CA ILE A 436 13.19 -2.17 12.68
C ILE A 436 12.01 -1.50 13.41
N PRO A 437 11.59 -0.31 12.98
CA PRO A 437 10.45 0.36 13.59
C PRO A 437 9.11 -0.36 13.32
N ASP A 438 8.13 -0.12 14.18
CA ASP A 438 6.74 -0.60 14.03
C ASP A 438 6.19 -0.29 12.62
N GLY A 439 5.58 -1.31 12.02
CA GLY A 439 4.92 -1.19 10.72
C GLY A 439 5.85 -0.98 9.52
N ARG A 440 7.18 -1.16 9.65
CA ARG A 440 8.11 -1.03 8.52
C ARG A 440 8.26 -2.35 7.77
N LEU A 441 8.04 -2.29 6.45
CA LEU A 441 8.07 -3.47 5.58
C LEU A 441 9.51 -3.92 5.35
N HIS A 442 9.81 -5.18 5.64
CA HIS A 442 11.15 -5.73 5.50
C HIS A 442 11.12 -7.26 5.32
N GLY A 443 12.27 -7.84 4.99
CA GLY A 443 12.49 -9.28 4.97
C GLY A 443 13.97 -9.63 5.08
N SER A 444 14.28 -10.93 5.06
CA SER A 444 15.63 -11.44 5.24
C SER A 444 15.88 -12.76 4.49
N THR A 445 17.13 -13.02 4.09
CA THR A 445 17.63 -14.32 3.60
C THR A 445 18.82 -14.71 4.44
N VAL A 446 18.87 -15.96 4.91
CA VAL A 446 20.08 -16.55 5.50
C VAL A 446 21.10 -16.88 4.41
N LEU A 447 22.32 -16.36 4.55
CA LEU A 447 23.42 -16.53 3.59
C LEU A 447 24.43 -17.63 3.98
N SER A 448 24.44 -18.03 5.25
CA SER A 448 25.31 -19.09 5.79
C SER A 448 24.57 -20.41 5.94
N GLY A 449 25.28 -21.50 6.27
CA GLY A 449 24.66 -22.82 6.52
C GLY A 449 23.49 -22.78 7.51
N GLU A 450 23.64 -21.99 8.56
CA GLU A 450 22.62 -21.67 9.58
C GLU A 450 22.88 -20.24 10.09
N CYS A 451 21.86 -19.54 10.55
CA CYS A 451 21.97 -18.25 11.23
C CYS A 451 21.12 -18.23 12.50
N THR A 452 21.74 -17.83 13.61
CA THR A 452 21.08 -17.61 14.90
C THR A 452 21.02 -16.11 15.17
N TYR A 453 19.82 -15.60 15.43
CA TYR A 453 19.60 -14.18 15.69
C TYR A 453 18.51 -13.95 16.73
N HIS A 454 18.49 -12.74 17.29
CA HIS A 454 17.54 -12.31 18.31
C HIS A 454 16.70 -11.12 17.82
N GLN A 455 15.45 -11.01 18.27
CA GLN A 455 14.52 -9.92 17.96
C GLN A 455 13.72 -9.41 19.18
N PRO A 456 14.35 -8.91 20.25
CA PRO A 456 13.62 -8.33 21.37
C PRO A 456 12.69 -7.18 20.93
N ILE A 457 11.52 -7.13 21.57
CA ILE A 457 10.56 -6.02 21.42
C ILE A 457 11.07 -4.79 22.17
N ILE A 458 11.17 -3.67 21.48
CA ILE A 458 11.70 -2.42 22.04
C ILE A 458 10.56 -1.47 22.44
N PRO A 459 10.60 -0.88 23.64
CA PRO A 459 9.64 0.13 24.06
C PRO A 459 9.57 1.34 23.12
N ASP A 460 8.35 1.82 22.89
CA ASP A 460 8.06 2.91 21.95
C ASP A 460 8.69 4.26 22.36
N ASP A 461 8.79 4.53 23.67
CA ASP A 461 9.41 5.74 24.21
C ASP A 461 10.92 5.80 23.93
N TRP A 462 11.61 4.65 23.93
CA TRP A 462 13.03 4.57 23.58
C TRP A 462 13.26 4.95 22.12
N VAL A 463 12.44 4.41 21.22
CA VAL A 463 12.55 4.68 19.79
C VAL A 463 12.18 6.14 19.48
N LYS A 464 11.09 6.65 20.08
CA LYS A 464 10.67 8.05 19.89
C LYS A 464 11.75 9.06 20.28
N ALA A 465 12.47 8.83 21.38
CA ALA A 465 13.56 9.70 21.79
C ALA A 465 14.66 9.77 20.72
N LEU A 466 15.04 8.62 20.15
CA LEU A 466 16.08 8.53 19.11
C LEU A 466 15.65 9.14 17.78
N VAL A 467 14.40 8.93 17.37
CA VAL A 467 13.85 9.53 16.15
C VAL A 467 13.76 11.06 16.27
N ALA A 468 13.38 11.59 17.43
CA ALA A 468 13.39 13.03 17.68
C ALA A 468 14.79 13.66 17.52
N GLU A 469 15.86 12.94 17.92
CA GLU A 469 17.25 13.39 17.70
C GLU A 469 17.58 13.48 16.19
N LEU A 470 17.11 12.51 15.39
CA LEU A 470 17.30 12.50 13.94
C LEU A 470 16.62 13.70 13.26
N GLU A 471 15.41 14.04 13.69
CA GLU A 471 14.65 15.19 13.19
C GLU A 471 15.32 16.51 13.59
N ALA A 472 15.79 16.63 14.83
CA ALA A 472 16.49 17.82 15.30
C ALA A 472 17.80 18.06 14.53
N GLY A 473 18.57 16.99 14.27
CA GLY A 473 19.81 17.07 13.49
C GLY A 473 19.59 17.42 12.00
N SER A 474 18.41 17.13 11.46
CA SER A 474 18.05 17.43 10.07
C SER A 474 17.68 18.91 9.84
N ASN A 475 17.41 19.66 10.90
CA ASN A 475 17.01 21.08 10.87
C ASN A 475 18.16 22.05 11.23
N ALA A 476 19.36 21.54 11.49
CA ALA A 476 20.53 22.39 11.71
C ALA A 476 21.01 22.96 10.35
N PRO A 477 21.21 24.29 10.21
CA PRO A 477 21.82 24.84 9.00
C PRO A 477 23.24 24.30 8.84
N ALA A 478 23.55 23.82 7.64
CA ALA A 478 24.86 23.28 7.26
C ALA A 478 25.98 24.35 7.29
#